data_AF-A0A1J0VC78-F1
#
_entry.id   AF-A0A1J0VC78-F1
#
_cell.length_a   1.000
_cell.length_b   1.000
_cell.length_c   1.000
_cell.angle_alpha   90.00
_cell.angle_beta   90.00
_cell.angle_gamma   90.00
#
_symmetry.space_group_name_H-M   'P 1'
#
loop_
_entity.id
_entity.type
_entity.pdbx_description
1 polymer ?
#
loop_
_entity_poly.entity_id
_entity_poly.type
_entity_poly.pdbx_seq_one_letter_code
_entity_poly.pdbx_strand_id
1 'polypeptide(L)' 'MEPFIGQIQLFPYNFAPRGWAFCEGQMLQIEQNTTLYSLIGNTYGGDGRTTFALPDLKTKNLDDNLHYCIALQGVYPSRG' A
#
# COMPACT_ATOMS: atom_id res chain seq x y z
N MET A 1 12.60 13.57 0.71
CA MET A 1 11.31 13.74 1.42
C MET A 1 10.80 12.35 1.70
N GLU A 2 10.61 12.00 2.97
CA GLU A 2 10.01 10.72 3.33
C GLU A 2 8.51 10.74 3.00
N PRO A 3 7.94 9.68 2.42
CA PRO A 3 6.51 9.62 2.15
C PRO A 3 5.72 9.48 3.46
N PHE A 4 4.42 9.76 3.41
CA PHE A 4 3.53 9.34 4.49
C PHE A 4 3.20 7.86 4.37
N ILE A 5 3.11 7.14 5.48
CA ILE A 5 2.64 5.74 5.47
C ILE A 5 1.21 5.73 4.92
N GLY A 6 0.94 4.82 3.97
CA GLY A 6 -0.34 4.74 3.27
C GLY A 6 -0.49 5.72 2.10
N GLN A 7 0.51 6.57 1.83
CA GLN A 7 0.52 7.41 0.63
C GLN A 7 0.56 6.54 -0.63
N ILE A 8 -0.28 6.87 -1.61
CA ILE A 8 -0.30 6.20 -2.92
C ILE A 8 0.36 7.11 -3.96
N GLN A 9 1.31 6.56 -4.72
CA GLN A 9 1.99 7.25 -5.81
C GLN A 9 2.06 6.35 -7.05
N LEU A 10 2.13 6.99 -8.23
CA LEU A 10 2.28 6.31 -9.51
C LEU A 10 3.78 6.14 -9.82
N PHE A 11 4.19 4.92 -10.17
CA PHE A 11 5.55 4.58 -10.53
C PHE A 11 5.61 4.07 -11.97
N PRO A 12 6.57 4.54 -12.79
CA PRO A 12 6.77 4.08 -14.16
C PRO A 12 7.63 2.81 -14.25
N TYR A 13 7.77 2.06 -13.14
CA TYR A 13 8.64 0.90 -13.03
C TYR A 13 7.82 -0.35 -12.74
N ASN A 14 8.24 -1.48 -13.29
CA ASN A 14 7.66 -2.80 -13.04
C ASN A 14 8.13 -3.46 -11.72
N PHE A 15 8.72 -2.68 -10.82
CA PHE A 15 9.10 -3.13 -9.48
C PHE A 15 8.68 -2.10 -8.42
N ALA A 16 8.31 -2.58 -7.24
CA ALA A 16 8.07 -1.73 -6.08
C ALA A 16 9.42 -1.42 -5.39
N PRO A 17 9.82 -0.14 -5.26
CA PRO A 17 11.01 0.23 -4.49
C PRO A 17 10.91 -0.20 -3.02
N ARG A 18 12.05 -0.23 -2.30
CA ARG A 18 12.04 -0.56 -0.86
C ARG A 18 11.11 0.40 -0.10
N GLY A 19 10.31 -0.17 0.80
CA GLY A 19 9.31 0.59 1.57
C GLY A 19 8.01 0.85 0.81
N TRP A 20 7.84 0.32 -0.39
CA TRP A 20 6.61 0.40 -1.18
C TRP A 20 6.09 -0.98 -1.54
N ALA A 21 4.79 -1.07 -1.81
CA ALA A 21 4.15 -2.25 -2.38
C ALA A 21 3.15 -1.84 -3.45
N PHE A 22 2.95 -2.68 -4.45
CA PHE A 22 1.94 -2.42 -5.47
C PHE A 22 0.51 -2.42 -4.91
N CYS A 23 -0.34 -1.54 -5.41
CA CYS A 23 -1.77 -1.54 -5.11
C CYS A 23 -2.48 -2.55 -6.02
N GLU A 24 -2.27 -3.84 -5.74
CA GLU A 24 -2.76 -4.96 -6.55
C GLU A 24 -3.61 -5.98 -5.77
N GLY A 25 -4.15 -5.58 -4.61
CA GLY A 25 -4.98 -6.47 -3.80
C GLY A 25 -4.20 -7.53 -3.00
N GLN A 26 -2.88 -7.39 -2.88
CA GLN A 26 -2.05 -8.36 -2.16
C GLN A 26 -2.36 -8.38 -0.65
N MET A 27 -2.26 -9.58 -0.07
CA MET A 27 -2.47 -9.83 1.36
C MET A 27 -1.17 -9.63 2.13
N LEU A 28 -1.21 -8.82 3.19
CA LEU A 28 -0.08 -8.55 4.07
C LEU A 28 -0.37 -9.04 5.49
N GLN A 29 0.70 -9.43 6.21
CA GLN A 29 0.63 -9.75 7.63
C GLN A 29 0.54 -8.46 8.46
N ILE A 30 -0.42 -8.41 9.38
CA ILE A 30 -0.61 -7.28 10.30
C ILE A 30 0.62 -7.10 11.17
N GLU A 31 1.21 -8.19 11.69
CA GLU A 31 2.37 -8.15 12.58
C GLU A 31 3.57 -7.40 11.97
N GLN A 32 3.74 -7.47 10.65
CA GLN A 32 4.84 -6.81 9.94
C GLN A 32 4.51 -5.40 9.44
N ASN A 33 3.22 -5.04 9.41
CA ASN A 33 2.73 -3.77 8.84
C ASN A 33 1.73 -3.09 9.77
N THR A 34 1.94 -3.18 11.09
CA THR A 34 1.02 -2.70 12.13
C THR A 34 0.67 -1.23 11.95
N THR A 35 1.63 -0.41 11.56
CA THR A 35 1.44 1.03 11.33
C THR A 35 0.52 1.29 10.14
N LEU A 36 0.73 0.63 9.01
CA LEU A 36 -0.14 0.76 7.84
C LEU A 36 -1.55 0.22 8.14
N TYR A 37 -1.64 -0.93 8.81
CA TYR A 37 -2.91 -1.51 9.23
C TYR A 37 -3.70 -0.55 10.14
N SER A 38 -3.03 0.18 11.04
CA SER A 38 -3.71 1.17 11.89
C SER A 38 -4.38 2.32 11.11
N LEU A 39 -3.93 2.57 9.87
CA LEU A 39 -4.43 3.64 9.02
C LEU A 39 -5.56 3.17 8.09
N ILE A 40 -5.42 1.99 7.48
CA ILE A 40 -6.34 1.51 6.44
C ILE A 40 -7.22 0.32 6.88
N GLY A 41 -6.92 -0.30 8.03
CA GLY A 41 -7.60 -1.48 8.52
C GLY A 41 -7.57 -2.64 7.52
N ASN A 42 -8.64 -3.44 7.53
CA ASN A 42 -8.90 -4.52 6.57
C ASN A 42 -9.96 -4.13 5.52
N THR A 43 -10.09 -2.82 5.22
CA THR A 43 -11.11 -2.30 4.28
C THR A 43 -11.07 -2.97 2.91
N TYR A 44 -9.88 -3.38 2.44
CA TYR A 44 -9.71 -4.02 1.13
C TYR A 44 -9.72 -5.55 1.19
N GLY A 45 -9.95 -6.14 2.37
CA GLY A 45 -9.98 -7.58 2.58
C GLY A 45 -9.04 -8.06 3.69
N GLY A 46 -8.99 -9.38 3.86
CA GLY A 46 -8.30 -10.05 4.95
C GLY A 46 -9.15 -10.26 6.20
N ASP A 47 -8.59 -11.01 7.15
CA ASP A 47 -9.32 -11.45 8.34
C ASP A 47 -9.35 -10.40 9.47
N GLY A 48 -8.58 -9.31 9.35
CA GLY A 48 -8.46 -8.26 10.36
C GLY A 48 -7.85 -8.72 11.69
N ARG A 49 -7.31 -9.95 11.73
CA ARG A 49 -6.71 -10.57 12.91
C ARG A 49 -5.24 -10.89 12.69
N THR A 50 -4.93 -11.48 11.55
CA THR A 50 -3.57 -11.83 11.12
C THR A 50 -3.18 -11.11 9.84
N THR A 51 -4.16 -10.81 8.98
CA THR A 51 -3.96 -10.29 7.64
C THR A 51 -4.91 -9.16 7.27
N PHE A 52 -4.45 -8.33 6.35
CA PHE A 52 -5.23 -7.31 5.67
C PHE A 52 -4.78 -7.22 4.20
N ALA A 53 -5.66 -6.77 3.32
CA ALA A 53 -5.32 -6.57 1.92
C ALA A 53 -4.96 -5.11 1.64
N LEU A 54 -4.09 -4.91 0.65
CA LEU A 54 -3.88 -3.60 0.02
C LEU A 54 -5.01 -3.28 -0.98
N PRO A 55 -5.18 -2.01 -1.37
CA PRO A 55 -6.07 -1.64 -2.47
C PRO A 55 -5.72 -2.40 -3.75
N ASP A 56 -6.72 -2.72 -4.56
CA ASP A 56 -6.53 -3.13 -5.96
C ASP A 56 -6.86 -1.94 -6.87
N LEU A 57 -5.80 -1.28 -7.34
CA LEU A 57 -5.86 -0.13 -8.23
C LEU A 57 -5.30 -0.47 -9.61
N LYS A 58 -5.26 -1.76 -9.98
CA LYS A 58 -4.86 -2.18 -11.34
C LYS A 58 -5.74 -1.48 -12.36
N THR A 59 -5.15 -0.52 -13.06
CA THR A 59 -5.87 0.15 -14.13
C THR A 59 -5.68 -0.64 -15.40
N LYS A 60 -6.75 -1.23 -15.93
CA LYS A 60 -6.73 -2.06 -17.14
C LYS A 60 -6.29 -1.33 -18.43
N ASN A 61 -6.15 0.00 -18.39
CA ASN A 61 -6.09 0.86 -19.58
C ASN A 61 -4.94 1.89 -19.59
N LEU A 62 -3.95 1.80 -18.70
CA LEU A 62 -2.72 2.59 -18.83
C LEU A 62 -1.61 1.67 -19.32
N ASP A 63 -0.79 2.20 -20.24
CA ASP A 63 0.40 1.55 -20.79
C ASP A 63 1.12 0.71 -19.73
N ASP A 64 1.51 -0.52 -20.08
CA ASP A 64 1.96 -1.64 -19.23
C ASP A 64 3.01 -1.35 -18.14
N ASN A 65 3.51 -0.12 -18.03
CA ASN A 65 4.58 0.29 -17.13
C ASN A 65 4.16 1.24 -15.99
N LEU A 66 2.89 1.64 -15.88
CA LEU A 66 2.43 2.53 -14.81
C LEU A 66 1.71 1.76 -13.69
N HIS A 67 2.33 1.76 -12.50
CA HIS A 67 1.84 1.03 -11.33
C HIS A 67 1.55 1.98 -10.17
N TYR A 68 0.38 1.82 -9.55
CA TYR A 68 0.13 2.45 -8.25
C TYR A 68 0.86 1.67 -7.17
N CYS A 69 1.64 2.36 -6.35
CA CYS A 69 2.27 1.79 -5.17
C CYS A 69 1.86 2.56 -3.91
N ILE A 70 1.72 1.83 -2.81
CA ILE A 70 1.46 2.36 -1.47
C ILE A 70 2.72 2.31 -0.61
N ALA A 71 2.99 3.36 0.14
CA ALA A 71 4.11 3.42 1.07
C ALA A 71 3.80 2.56 2.31
N LEU A 72 4.62 1.53 2.53
CA LEU A 72 4.61 0.69 3.72
C LEU A 72 5.37 1.32 4.90
N GLN A 73 6.31 2.23 4.59
CA GLN A 73 7.20 2.89 5.54
C GLN A 73 7.23 4.39 5.27
N GLY A 74 7.46 5.20 6.30
CA GLY A 74 7.50 6.65 6.19
C GLY A 74 7.00 7.36 7.44
N VAL A 75 6.55 8.60 7.28
CA VAL A 75 6.00 9.42 8.36
C VAL A 75 4.57 9.00 8.66
N TYR A 76 4.22 8.82 9.94
CA TYR A 76 2.84 8.57 10.34
C TYR A 76 1.97 9.82 10.11
N PRO A 77 0.86 9.75 9.36
CA PRO A 77 0.01 10.90 9.12
C PRO A 77 -0.82 11.24 10.38
N SER A 78 -0.42 12.26 11.13
CA SER A 78 -1.22 12.81 12.24
C SER A 78 -2.37 13.67 11.70
N ARG A 79 -3.61 13.39 12.14
CA ARG A 79 -4.74 14.30 11.91
C ARG A 79 -4.56 15.52 12.82
N GLY A 80 -4.38 16.70 12.23
CA GLY A 80 -4.39 17.98 12.95
C GLY A 80 -5.79 18.42 13.34
#